data_AF-A0A4V3M915-F1
#
_entry.id   AF-A0A4V3M915-F1
#
_cell.length_a   1.000
_cell.length_b   1.000
_cell.length_c   1.000
_cell.angle_alpha   90.00
_cell.angle_beta   90.00
_cell.angle_gamma   90.00
#
_symmetry.space_group_name_H-M   'P 1'
#
loop_
_entity.id
_entity.type
_entity.pdbx_description
1 polymer ?
#
loop_
_entity_poly.entity_id
_entity_poly.type
_entity_poly.pdbx_seq_one_letter_code
_entity_poly.pdbx_strand_id
1 'polypeptide(L)'
;WLKQYGKGSRAMALGLLNFVARRFHLDALRPPPHRGGDAARETEARRLGELQAQGVNVPDVLGTGHAALVIGDNGSSFNTCLREADEAGRDRLVMAAMQSIAQAHARGAYFGQPLPRNLTWDGEKVGFIDFEEDPLEVMDLSEAQARDWLMFGYGVAKYYADRP
;
A
#
# COMPACT_ATOMS: atom_id res chain seq x y z
N TRP A 1 3.98 3.07 16.20
CA TRP A 1 2.99 4.14 15.92
C TRP A 1 1.61 3.74 16.46
N LEU A 2 0.72 4.70 16.79
CA LEU A 2 -0.67 4.46 17.22
C LEU A 2 -1.65 4.94 16.13
N LYS A 3 -2.52 4.05 15.63
CA LYS A 3 -3.50 4.34 14.56
C LYS A 3 -4.94 4.24 15.09
N GLN A 4 -5.79 5.23 14.80
CA GLN A 4 -7.21 5.30 15.22
C GLN A 4 -8.14 5.31 13.99
N TYR A 5 -9.22 4.53 14.05
CA TYR A 5 -10.16 4.33 12.93
C TYR A 5 -11.44 5.18 13.07
N GLY A 6 -11.77 6.01 12.07
CA GLY A 6 -13.00 6.81 11.99
C GLY A 6 -13.96 6.35 10.89
N LYS A 7 -15.27 6.61 11.04
CA LYS A 7 -16.30 6.27 10.04
C LYS A 7 -16.48 7.40 9.02
N GLY A 8 -16.20 7.14 7.74
CA GLY A 8 -16.43 8.09 6.64
C GLY A 8 -17.27 7.48 5.50
N SER A 9 -18.33 8.17 5.08
CA SER A 9 -19.21 7.76 3.97
C SER A 9 -18.67 8.32 2.63
N ARG A 10 -18.07 7.47 1.80
CA ARG A 10 -17.58 7.80 0.43
C ARG A 10 -18.31 7.03 -0.70
N ALA A 11 -19.49 6.48 -0.41
CA ALA A 11 -20.20 5.54 -1.29
C ALA A 11 -20.48 6.07 -2.71
N MET A 12 -20.81 7.36 -2.86
CA MET A 12 -21.15 7.97 -4.17
C MET A 12 -19.92 8.11 -5.10
N ALA A 13 -18.77 8.51 -4.56
CA ALA A 13 -17.54 8.67 -5.35
C ALA A 13 -17.00 7.30 -5.82
N LEU A 14 -17.17 6.26 -4.99
CA LEU A 14 -16.81 4.88 -5.32
C LEU A 14 -17.69 4.30 -6.43
N GLY A 15 -18.98 4.67 -6.47
CA GLY A 15 -19.92 4.25 -7.52
C GLY A 15 -19.54 4.78 -8.92
N LEU A 16 -19.12 6.05 -9.02
CA LEU A 16 -18.71 6.66 -10.29
C LEU A 16 -17.41 6.04 -10.82
N LEU A 17 -16.44 5.78 -9.93
CA LEU A 17 -15.18 5.13 -10.30
C LEU A 17 -15.41 3.70 -10.82
N ASN A 18 -16.34 2.96 -10.19
CA ASN A 18 -16.68 1.59 -10.59
C ASN A 18 -17.37 1.56 -11.99
N PHE A 19 -18.13 2.59 -12.34
CA PHE A 19 -18.72 2.72 -13.68
C PHE A 19 -17.66 2.96 -14.76
N VAL A 20 -16.69 3.86 -14.49
CA VAL A 20 -15.57 4.12 -15.41
C VAL A 20 -14.69 2.88 -15.56
N ALA A 21 -14.36 2.19 -14.46
CA ALA A 21 -13.57 0.97 -14.47
C ALA A 21 -14.21 -0.12 -15.37
N ARG A 22 -15.52 -0.37 -15.20
CA ARG A 22 -16.28 -1.34 -16.01
C ARG A 22 -16.37 -0.95 -17.48
N ARG A 23 -16.48 0.34 -17.79
CA ARG A 23 -16.67 0.83 -19.18
C ARG A 23 -15.40 0.79 -20.01
N PHE A 24 -14.22 0.68 -19.37
CA PHE A 24 -12.91 0.68 -20.02
C PHE A 24 -12.10 -0.61 -19.77
N HIS A 25 -12.69 -1.66 -19.18
CA HIS A 25 -11.98 -2.89 -18.79
C HIS A 25 -10.77 -2.63 -17.87
N LEU A 26 -10.89 -1.62 -17.01
CA LEU A 26 -9.88 -1.23 -16.03
C LEU A 26 -10.25 -1.82 -14.66
N ASP A 27 -10.45 -3.13 -14.60
CA ASP A 27 -10.91 -3.83 -13.39
C ASP A 27 -9.93 -3.64 -12.20
N ALA A 28 -8.64 -3.46 -12.50
CA ALA A 28 -7.60 -3.04 -11.54
C ALA A 28 -7.89 -1.71 -10.82
N LEU A 29 -8.77 -0.84 -11.35
CA LEU A 29 -9.15 0.44 -10.73
C LEU A 29 -10.39 0.34 -9.84
N ARG A 30 -11.08 -0.82 -9.76
CA ARG A 30 -12.21 -0.98 -8.84
C ARG A 30 -11.75 -0.72 -7.41
N PRO A 31 -12.39 0.17 -6.64
CA PRO A 31 -11.99 0.41 -5.28
C PRO A 31 -12.44 -0.78 -4.39
N PRO A 32 -11.52 -1.39 -3.62
CA PRO A 32 -11.87 -2.38 -2.61
C PRO A 32 -12.79 -1.79 -1.54
N PRO A 33 -13.61 -2.61 -0.87
CA PRO A 33 -14.45 -2.16 0.23
C PRO A 33 -13.58 -1.70 1.40
N HIS A 34 -13.69 -0.43 1.80
CA HIS A 34 -13.13 0.06 3.05
C HIS A 34 -14.12 -0.25 4.18
N ARG A 35 -13.80 -1.23 5.02
CA ARG A 35 -14.57 -1.49 6.25
C ARG A 35 -14.06 -0.55 7.34
N GLY A 36 -14.96 0.07 8.10
CA GLY A 36 -14.58 0.90 9.26
C GLY A 36 -14.70 0.10 10.56
N GLY A 37 -13.88 0.42 11.56
CA GLY A 37 -13.93 -0.18 12.90
C GLY A 37 -13.24 -1.54 12.98
N ASP A 38 -13.79 -2.46 13.78
CA ASP A 38 -13.16 -3.76 14.11
C ASP A 38 -12.82 -4.62 12.88
N ALA A 39 -13.67 -4.59 11.86
CA ALA A 39 -13.46 -5.33 10.62
C ALA A 39 -12.24 -4.84 9.81
N ALA A 40 -11.89 -3.55 9.89
CA ALA A 40 -10.69 -3.00 9.26
C ALA A 40 -9.43 -3.56 9.93
N ARG A 41 -9.46 -3.66 11.26
CA ARG A 41 -8.37 -4.16 12.09
C ARG A 41 -8.11 -5.64 11.87
N GLU A 42 -9.17 -6.45 11.79
CA GLU A 42 -9.04 -7.89 11.49
C GLU A 42 -8.45 -8.12 10.10
N THR A 43 -8.89 -7.36 9.10
CA THR A 43 -8.28 -7.38 7.76
C THR A 43 -6.81 -6.98 7.83
N GLU A 44 -6.47 -5.85 8.46
CA GLU A 44 -5.09 -5.38 8.54
C GLU A 44 -4.18 -6.40 9.26
N ALA A 45 -4.61 -6.97 10.39
CA ALA A 45 -3.83 -7.97 11.13
C ALA A 45 -3.63 -9.26 10.31
N ARG A 46 -4.67 -9.74 9.62
CA ARG A 46 -4.56 -10.90 8.72
C ARG A 46 -3.60 -10.60 7.57
N ARG A 47 -3.74 -9.46 6.90
CA ARG A 47 -2.92 -9.05 5.76
C ARG A 47 -1.45 -8.89 6.16
N LEU A 48 -1.17 -8.30 7.33
CA LEU A 48 0.18 -8.23 7.89
C LEU A 48 0.78 -9.63 8.09
N GLY A 49 0.03 -10.57 8.67
CA GLY A 49 0.48 -11.95 8.86
C GLY A 49 0.75 -12.68 7.54
N GLU A 50 -0.13 -12.55 6.55
CA GLU A 50 0.04 -13.11 5.21
C GLU A 50 1.30 -12.57 4.52
N LEU A 51 1.48 -11.24 4.55
CA LEU A 51 2.62 -10.57 3.93
C LEU A 51 3.94 -10.93 4.63
N GLN A 52 3.93 -11.04 5.96
CA GLN A 52 5.08 -11.50 6.72
C GLN A 52 5.46 -12.94 6.34
N ALA A 53 4.48 -13.85 6.22
CA ALA A 53 4.72 -15.23 5.76
C ALA A 53 5.22 -15.28 4.31
N GLN A 54 4.84 -14.32 3.49
CA GLN A 54 5.38 -14.10 2.14
C GLN A 54 6.74 -13.38 2.14
N GLY A 55 7.39 -13.18 3.29
CA GLY A 55 8.70 -12.55 3.39
C GLY A 55 8.73 -11.08 2.96
N VAL A 56 7.59 -10.39 3.05
CA VAL A 56 7.51 -8.94 2.86
C VAL A 56 7.95 -8.24 4.15
N ASN A 57 8.71 -7.15 4.01
CA ASN A 57 9.10 -6.32 5.16
C ASN A 57 7.90 -5.48 5.64
N VAL A 58 7.11 -6.04 6.54
CA VAL A 58 5.99 -5.38 7.21
C VAL A 58 6.29 -5.27 8.70
N PRO A 59 5.73 -4.28 9.41
CA PRO A 59 6.00 -4.13 10.82
C PRO A 59 5.37 -5.26 11.64
N ASP A 60 6.08 -5.71 12.67
CA ASP A 60 5.55 -6.69 13.62
C ASP A 60 4.33 -6.15 14.37
N VAL A 61 3.32 -6.99 14.54
CA VAL A 61 2.16 -6.70 15.38
C VAL A 61 2.53 -6.98 16.84
N LEU A 62 2.82 -5.91 17.60
CA LEU A 62 3.26 -5.99 19.00
C LEU A 62 2.09 -6.16 19.98
N GLY A 63 0.88 -5.83 19.56
CA GLY A 63 -0.33 -6.02 20.36
C GLY A 63 -1.57 -5.44 19.70
N THR A 64 -2.72 -6.03 20.04
CA THR A 64 -4.03 -5.61 19.52
C THR A 64 -4.92 -5.12 20.66
N GLY A 65 -5.33 -3.84 20.63
CA GLY A 65 -6.34 -3.28 21.54
C GLY A 65 -7.70 -3.09 20.85
N HIS A 66 -8.74 -2.74 21.61
CA HIS A 66 -10.12 -2.55 21.09
C HIS A 66 -10.27 -1.45 20.02
N ALA A 67 -9.28 -0.57 19.82
CA ALA A 67 -9.30 0.45 18.78
C ALA A 67 -7.90 0.87 18.32
N ALA A 68 -6.89 0.04 18.57
CA ALA A 68 -5.49 0.39 18.36
C ALA A 68 -4.69 -0.85 17.93
N LEU A 69 -3.90 -0.70 16.87
CA LEU A 69 -2.86 -1.65 16.48
C LEU A 69 -1.51 -1.02 16.85
N VAL A 70 -0.71 -1.71 17.66
CA VAL A 70 0.66 -1.29 17.94
C VAL A 70 1.58 -2.05 16.98
N ILE A 71 2.19 -1.30 16.08
CA ILE A 71 3.12 -1.81 15.08
C ILE A 71 4.55 -1.34 15.39
N GLY A 72 5.53 -2.21 15.12
CA GLY A 72 6.95 -1.91 15.24
C GLY A 72 7.39 -0.70 14.39
N ASP A 73 8.55 -0.14 14.74
CA ASP A 73 9.20 0.86 13.89
C ASP A 73 9.74 0.17 12.63
N ASN A 74 9.40 0.70 11.46
CA ASN A 74 9.82 0.15 10.16
C ASN A 74 10.67 1.17 9.38
N GLY A 75 11.26 2.13 10.09
CA GLY A 75 12.11 3.17 9.53
C GLY A 75 11.38 4.46 9.17
N SER A 76 12.10 5.33 8.47
CA SER A 76 11.63 6.66 8.07
C SER A 76 10.53 6.58 7.02
N SER A 77 9.63 7.58 7.00
CA SER A 77 8.62 7.68 5.95
C SER A 77 9.27 7.81 4.58
N PHE A 78 8.89 6.94 3.64
CA PHE A 78 9.46 6.91 2.30
C PHE A 78 9.19 8.22 1.53
N ASN A 79 8.03 8.84 1.75
CA ASN A 79 7.70 10.17 1.22
C ASN A 79 8.70 11.25 1.66
N THR A 80 9.10 11.24 2.93
CA THR A 80 10.12 12.17 3.45
C THR A 80 11.47 11.89 2.80
N CYS A 81 11.88 10.62 2.71
CA CYS A 81 13.13 10.22 2.06
C CYS A 81 13.18 10.66 0.59
N LEU A 82 12.10 10.48 -0.18
CA LEU A 82 12.03 10.93 -1.58
C LEU A 82 12.13 12.45 -1.73
N ARG A 83 11.51 13.20 -0.82
CA ARG A 83 11.53 14.67 -0.85
C ARG A 83 12.92 15.23 -0.53
N GLU A 84 13.61 14.62 0.42
CA GLU A 84 14.93 15.08 0.90
C GLU A 84 16.09 14.59 0.02
N ALA A 85 15.89 13.49 -0.72
CA ALA A 85 16.89 12.97 -1.64
C ALA A 85 17.12 13.90 -2.85
N ASP A 86 18.35 13.87 -3.34
CA ASP A 86 18.72 14.37 -4.66
C ASP A 86 18.16 13.46 -5.78
N GLU A 87 18.36 13.82 -7.05
CA GLU A 87 17.82 13.07 -8.18
C GLU A 87 18.30 11.61 -8.20
N ALA A 88 19.60 11.39 -8.02
CA ALA A 88 20.19 10.06 -7.97
C ALA A 88 19.70 9.25 -6.76
N GLY A 89 19.52 9.89 -5.61
CA GLY A 89 18.95 9.28 -4.41
C GLY A 89 17.50 8.87 -4.59
N ARG A 90 16.68 9.71 -5.25
CA ARG A 90 15.30 9.36 -5.62
C ARG A 90 15.25 8.14 -6.52
N ASP A 91 16.13 8.06 -7.52
CA ASP A 91 16.20 6.89 -8.40
C ASP A 91 16.57 5.62 -7.64
N ARG A 92 17.55 5.70 -6.74
CA ARG A 92 17.91 4.56 -5.89
C ARG A 92 16.75 4.09 -5.02
N LEU A 93 16.04 5.02 -4.37
CA LEU A 93 14.88 4.72 -3.54
C LEU A 93 13.76 4.08 -4.36
N VAL A 94 13.36 4.71 -5.46
CA VAL A 94 12.29 4.18 -6.33
C VAL A 94 12.65 2.81 -6.88
N MET A 95 13.89 2.61 -7.32
CA MET A 95 14.36 1.29 -7.76
C MET A 95 14.30 0.24 -6.64
N ALA A 96 14.69 0.58 -5.41
CA ALA A 96 14.58 -0.32 -4.26
C ALA A 96 13.13 -0.71 -3.96
N ALA A 97 12.19 0.25 -4.06
CA ALA A 97 10.77 -0.02 -3.88
C ALA A 97 10.22 -0.90 -5.02
N MET A 98 10.56 -0.62 -6.27
CA MET A 98 10.17 -1.46 -7.42
C MET A 98 10.67 -2.89 -7.26
N GLN A 99 11.94 -3.08 -6.88
CA GLN A 99 12.51 -4.41 -6.65
C GLN A 99 11.77 -5.14 -5.51
N SER A 100 11.46 -4.44 -4.43
CA SER A 100 10.74 -5.02 -3.29
C SER A 100 9.32 -5.44 -3.66
N ILE A 101 8.60 -4.63 -4.44
CA ILE A 101 7.26 -4.95 -4.96
C ILE A 101 7.33 -6.17 -5.88
N ALA A 102 8.25 -6.17 -6.86
CA ALA A 102 8.38 -7.27 -7.81
C ALA A 102 8.73 -8.61 -7.12
N GLN A 103 9.64 -8.59 -6.14
CA GLN A 103 10.00 -9.77 -5.37
C GLN A 103 8.83 -10.30 -4.54
N ALA A 104 8.03 -9.41 -3.94
CA ALA A 104 6.84 -9.79 -3.20
C ALA A 104 5.76 -10.38 -4.13
N HIS A 105 5.52 -9.75 -5.28
CA HIS A 105 4.58 -10.23 -6.30
C HIS A 105 4.95 -11.64 -6.80
N ALA A 106 6.24 -11.92 -6.99
CA ALA A 106 6.73 -13.25 -7.36
C ALA A 106 6.42 -14.34 -6.32
N ARG A 107 6.10 -13.96 -5.08
CA ARG A 107 5.68 -14.84 -3.98
C ARG A 107 4.16 -14.82 -3.73
N GLY A 108 3.39 -14.24 -4.66
CA GLY A 108 1.94 -14.14 -4.59
C GLY A 108 1.43 -13.02 -3.66
N ALA A 109 2.31 -12.08 -3.26
CA ALA A 109 1.89 -10.92 -2.49
C ALA A 109 1.21 -9.87 -3.39
N TYR A 110 0.45 -8.99 -2.74
CA TYR A 110 -0.16 -7.78 -3.30
C TYR A 110 -0.35 -6.77 -2.18
N PHE A 111 -0.46 -5.47 -2.48
CA PHE A 111 -0.42 -4.40 -1.47
C PHE A 111 -1.69 -3.54 -1.45
N GLY A 112 -2.41 -3.42 -2.57
CA GLY A 112 -3.59 -2.58 -2.75
C GLY A 112 -3.28 -1.11 -3.00
N GLN A 113 -2.52 -0.48 -2.10
CA GLN A 113 -2.11 0.93 -2.21
C GLN A 113 -0.63 1.13 -1.82
N PRO A 114 0.34 0.62 -2.60
CA PRO A 114 1.78 0.86 -2.37
C PRO A 114 2.19 2.30 -2.75
N LEU A 115 1.53 3.29 -2.18
CA LEU A 115 1.85 4.71 -2.35
C LEU A 115 3.03 5.08 -1.45
N PRO A 116 3.89 6.06 -1.79
CA PRO A 116 5.00 6.47 -0.93
C PRO A 116 4.65 6.86 0.51
N ARG A 117 3.39 7.22 0.79
CA ARG A 117 2.90 7.46 2.16
C ARG A 117 2.73 6.19 2.99
N ASN A 118 2.58 5.04 2.33
CA ASN A 118 2.37 3.72 2.89
C ASN A 118 3.64 2.85 2.79
N LEU A 119 4.78 3.47 2.48
CA LEU A 119 6.10 2.85 2.45
C LEU A 119 7.00 3.49 3.51
N THR A 120 7.96 2.72 3.98
CA THR A 120 9.04 3.18 4.88
C THR A 120 10.41 2.76 4.35
N TRP A 121 11.46 3.38 4.88
CA TRP A 121 12.86 3.10 4.54
C TRP A 121 13.70 3.11 5.81
N ASP A 122 14.35 2.00 6.12
CA ASP A 122 15.23 1.85 7.29
C ASP A 122 16.71 2.12 6.99
N GLY A 123 17.07 2.38 5.73
CA GLY A 123 18.45 2.51 5.25
C GLY A 123 18.90 1.37 4.35
N GLU A 124 18.22 0.23 4.38
CA GLU A 124 18.56 -0.98 3.63
C GLU A 124 17.34 -1.59 2.92
N LYS A 125 16.17 -1.59 3.57
CA LYS A 125 14.96 -2.28 3.12
C LYS A 125 13.79 -1.31 3.03
N VAL A 126 12.96 -1.54 2.02
CA VAL A 126 11.66 -0.88 1.89
C VAL A 126 10.65 -1.63 2.73
N GLY A 127 10.01 -0.92 3.65
CA GLY A 127 8.91 -1.42 4.44
C GLY A 127 7.56 -1.05 3.83
N PHE A 128 6.54 -1.86 4.08
CA PHE A 128 5.16 -1.62 3.66
C PHE A 128 4.24 -1.58 4.87
N ILE A 129 3.36 -0.59 4.90
CA ILE A 129 2.41 -0.36 5.99
C ILE A 129 1.03 -0.07 5.41
N ASP A 130 0.02 0.01 6.30
CA ASP A 130 -1.33 0.48 5.96
C ASP A 130 -2.10 -0.46 5.00
N PHE A 131 -2.52 -1.62 5.51
CA PHE A 131 -3.22 -2.69 4.77
C PHE A 131 -4.72 -2.76 5.10
N GLU A 132 -5.41 -1.63 4.97
CA GLU A 132 -6.85 -1.54 5.29
C GLU A 132 -7.77 -2.16 4.23
N GLU A 133 -7.25 -2.38 3.03
CA GLU A 133 -7.99 -2.92 1.88
C GLU A 133 -7.55 -4.34 1.54
N ASP A 134 -8.50 -5.17 1.10
CA ASP A 134 -8.21 -6.43 0.42
C ASP A 134 -8.74 -6.41 -1.02
N PRO A 135 -7.88 -6.07 -2.00
CA PRO A 135 -8.22 -6.14 -3.42
C PRO A 135 -8.83 -7.49 -3.87
N LEU A 136 -8.41 -8.61 -3.29
CA LEU A 136 -8.89 -9.92 -3.74
C LEU A 136 -10.37 -10.19 -3.45
N GLU A 137 -11.03 -9.33 -2.66
CA GLU A 137 -12.50 -9.38 -2.51
C GLU A 137 -13.23 -9.06 -3.82
N VAL A 138 -12.59 -8.37 -4.77
CA VAL A 138 -13.26 -7.82 -5.96
C VAL A 138 -12.52 -7.99 -7.29
N MET A 139 -11.28 -8.49 -7.26
CA MET A 139 -10.42 -8.73 -8.42
C MET A 139 -9.50 -9.93 -8.18
N ASP A 140 -8.91 -10.51 -9.22
CA ASP A 140 -7.94 -11.59 -9.08
C ASP A 140 -6.53 -11.08 -8.70
N LEU A 141 -5.61 -12.01 -8.41
CA LEU A 141 -4.25 -11.66 -8.00
C LEU A 141 -3.48 -10.89 -9.07
N SER A 142 -3.64 -11.24 -10.34
CA SER A 142 -2.95 -10.55 -11.43
C SER A 142 -3.43 -9.11 -11.57
N GLU A 143 -4.73 -8.89 -11.38
CA GLU A 143 -5.34 -7.56 -11.38
C GLU A 143 -4.90 -6.74 -10.15
N ALA A 144 -4.83 -7.36 -8.97
CA ALA A 144 -4.34 -6.73 -7.75
C ALA A 144 -2.86 -6.31 -7.88
N GLN A 145 -2.02 -7.15 -8.48
CA GLN A 145 -0.60 -6.83 -8.74
C GLN A 145 -0.45 -5.75 -9.82
N ALA A 146 -1.29 -5.76 -10.86
CA ALA A 146 -1.32 -4.68 -11.84
C ALA A 146 -1.73 -3.34 -11.20
N ARG A 147 -2.73 -3.36 -10.31
CA ARG A 147 -3.16 -2.20 -9.53
C ARG A 147 -2.02 -1.64 -8.68
N ASP A 148 -1.25 -2.49 -8.03
CA ASP A 148 -0.10 -2.07 -7.22
C ASP A 148 0.88 -1.23 -8.04
N TRP A 149 1.20 -1.65 -9.26
CA TRP A 149 2.08 -0.89 -10.16
C TRP A 149 1.49 0.45 -10.57
N LEU A 150 0.19 0.51 -10.88
CA LEU A 150 -0.51 1.74 -11.20
C LEU A 150 -0.47 2.73 -10.02
N MET A 151 -0.77 2.24 -8.81
CA MET A 151 -0.77 3.07 -7.61
C MET A 151 0.62 3.54 -7.25
N PHE A 152 1.63 2.66 -7.29
CA PHE A 152 3.02 3.03 -7.04
C PHE A 152 3.51 4.08 -8.04
N GLY A 153 3.32 3.83 -9.34
CA GLY A 153 3.71 4.76 -10.41
C GLY A 153 3.05 6.13 -10.25
N TYR A 154 1.74 6.18 -9.98
CA TYR A 154 1.03 7.42 -9.68
C TYR A 154 1.61 8.14 -8.45
N GLY A 155 1.90 7.38 -7.38
CA GLY A 155 2.42 7.92 -6.14
C GLY A 155 3.81 8.56 -6.28
N VAL A 156 4.67 8.00 -7.14
CA VAL A 156 6.04 8.50 -7.36
C VAL A 156 6.15 9.55 -8.47
N ALA A 157 5.21 9.62 -9.42
CA ALA A 157 5.28 10.51 -10.58
C ALA A 157 5.57 11.99 -10.22
N LYS A 158 4.98 12.49 -9.13
CA LYS A 158 5.19 13.88 -8.67
C LYS A 158 6.64 14.21 -8.29
N TYR A 159 7.48 13.23 -7.94
CA TYR A 159 8.90 13.46 -7.62
C TYR A 159 9.79 13.53 -8.88
N TYR A 160 9.19 13.29 -10.05
CA TYR A 160 9.83 13.30 -11.36
C TYR A 160 9.28 14.40 -12.28
N ALA A 161 8.37 15.25 -11.78
CA ALA A 161 7.66 16.24 -12.59
C ALA A 161 8.58 17.27 -13.27
N ASP A 162 9.71 17.59 -12.63
CA ASP A 162 10.67 18.59 -13.11
C ASP A 162 11.89 17.95 -13.82
N ARG A 163 11.83 16.66 -14.17
CA ARG A 163 12.91 16.02 -14.92
C ARG A 163 12.87 16.40 -16.41
N PRO A 164 14.04 16.63 -17.03
CA PRO A 164 14.15 16.95 -18.45
C PRO A 164 13.69 15.80 -19.37
#